data_AF-A0A9J7HHH2-F1
#
_entry.id   AF-A0A9J7HHH2-F1
#
_cell.length_a   1.000
_cell.length_b   1.000
_cell.length_c   1.000
_cell.angle_alpha   90.00
_cell.angle_beta   90.00
_cell.angle_gamma   90.00
#
_symmetry.space_group_name_H-M   'P 1'
#
loop_
_entity.id
_entity.type
_entity.pdbx_description
1 polymer ?
#
loop_
_entity_poly.entity_id
_entity_poly.type
_entity_poly.pdbx_seq_one_letter_code
_entity_poly.pdbx_strand_id
1 'polypeptide(L)'
;MSCNHGYSFRYPETCTFSCNHGYHRSEGSTSRTCQADRRWSGSAIRCCPNGYEYYQPSRFCYKAFNQEIDRSNYNDAAATCASEGGTLAMPSDAGINAFLLSLKNAGDFWFGLSDRGQEGRFVWANGVPLGHFNHWAPEEPNDHDGGEDCAHYWVDKGDRWNDNFCDKSMKFICQVAT
;
A
#
# COMPACT_ATOMS: atom_id res chain seq x y z
N MET A 1 5.91 14.29 20.27
CA MET A 1 7.29 14.80 20.39
C MET A 1 7.44 15.42 21.76
N SER A 2 8.51 15.07 22.48
CA SER A 2 8.84 15.63 23.80
C SER A 2 10.33 15.96 23.82
N CYS A 3 10.74 17.10 24.37
CA CYS A 3 12.15 17.51 24.41
C CYS A 3 12.58 17.93 25.81
N ASN A 4 13.87 17.81 26.08
CA ASN A 4 14.43 18.07 27.40
C ASN A 4 14.24 19.52 27.90
N HIS A 5 14.02 20.50 27.00
CA HIS A 5 13.84 21.91 27.36
C HIS A 5 12.57 22.53 26.73
N GLY A 6 11.53 21.73 26.52
CA GLY A 6 10.24 22.20 25.98
C GLY A 6 10.22 22.33 24.45
N TYR A 7 9.69 23.44 23.91
CA TYR A 7 9.57 23.67 22.46
C TYR A 7 10.59 24.69 21.92
N SER A 8 11.63 24.99 22.70
CA SER A 8 12.64 25.98 22.34
C SER A 8 13.86 25.31 21.70
N PHE A 9 13.67 24.84 20.46
CA PHE A 9 14.67 24.13 19.65
C PHE A 9 16.05 24.79 19.67
N ARG A 10 16.95 24.33 20.55
CA ARG A 10 18.29 24.92 20.76
C ARG A 10 19.36 23.83 20.79
N TYR A 11 20.60 24.17 20.43
CA TYR A 11 21.72 23.28 20.66
C TYR A 11 22.07 23.22 22.17
N PRO A 12 22.36 22.05 22.78
CA PRO A 12 22.29 20.67 22.28
C PRO A 12 21.02 19.92 22.77
N GLU A 13 19.84 20.39 22.39
CA GLU A 13 18.57 19.79 22.83
C GLU A 13 18.35 18.42 22.21
N THR A 14 17.84 17.50 23.03
CA THR A 14 17.43 16.17 22.61
C THR A 14 15.91 16.08 22.69
N CYS A 15 15.30 15.60 21.61
CA CYS A 15 13.87 15.40 21.47
C CYS A 15 13.57 13.93 21.17
N THR A 16 12.57 13.40 21.86
CA THR A 16 12.00 12.06 21.68
C THR A 16 10.77 12.14 20.77
N PHE A 17 10.70 11.23 19.80
CA PHE A 17 9.65 11.14 18.80
C PHE A 17 8.90 9.82 18.94
N SER A 18 7.58 9.90 18.82
CA SER A 18 6.67 8.77 18.86
C SER A 18 5.57 8.99 17.83
N CYS A 19 5.01 7.90 17.32
CA CYS A 19 3.82 7.96 16.50
C CYS A 19 2.59 8.27 17.34
N ASN A 20 1.54 8.80 16.70
CA ASN A 20 0.25 8.99 17.34
C ASN A 20 -0.40 7.64 17.67
N HIS A 21 -1.37 7.64 18.58
CA HIS A 21 -2.14 6.45 18.89
C HIS A 21 -2.79 5.87 17.61
N GLY A 22 -2.74 4.54 17.45
CA GLY A 22 -3.18 3.84 16.23
C GLY A 22 -2.09 3.70 15.15
N TYR A 23 -0.90 4.27 15.36
CA TYR A 23 0.23 4.17 14.46
C TYR A 23 1.45 3.60 15.20
N HIS A 24 2.27 2.83 14.48
CA HIS A 24 3.54 2.33 14.97
C HIS A 24 4.70 2.93 14.17
N ARG A 25 5.89 2.93 14.76
CA ARG A 25 7.10 3.37 14.08
C ARG A 25 7.56 2.27 13.13
N SER A 26 7.54 2.56 11.83
CA SER A 26 8.10 1.67 10.81
C SER A 26 9.59 1.94 10.61
N GLU A 27 10.01 3.22 10.64
CA GLU A 27 11.41 3.61 10.51
C GLU A 27 11.77 4.88 11.29
N GLY A 28 13.07 5.17 11.37
CA GLY A 28 13.60 6.43 11.90
C GLY A 28 14.02 6.42 13.37
N SER A 29 14.67 7.49 13.80
CA SER A 29 15.22 7.60 15.16
C SER A 29 14.14 8.03 16.17
N THR A 30 14.04 7.32 17.30
CA THR A 30 13.15 7.67 18.42
C THR A 30 13.65 8.84 19.25
N SER A 31 14.95 9.15 19.16
CA SER A 31 15.56 10.30 19.82
C SER A 31 16.49 10.98 18.83
N ARG A 32 16.42 12.30 18.76
CA ARG A 32 17.29 13.12 17.91
C ARG A 32 17.83 14.28 18.73
N THR A 33 19.07 14.67 18.46
CA THR A 33 19.76 15.76 19.15
C THR A 33 20.12 16.85 18.15
N CYS A 34 19.84 18.10 18.50
CA CYS A 34 20.26 19.26 17.74
C CYS A 34 21.79 19.40 17.85
N GLN A 35 22.49 19.37 16.73
CA GLN A 35 23.95 19.43 16.64
C GLN A 35 24.43 20.87 16.37
N ALA A 36 25.73 21.12 16.57
CA ALA A 36 26.31 22.45 16.43
C ALA A 36 26.23 23.01 15.00
N ASP A 37 26.10 22.12 14.01
CA ASP A 37 25.88 22.44 12.59
C ASP A 37 24.42 22.80 12.26
N ARG A 38 23.56 22.89 13.28
CA ARG A 38 22.11 23.17 13.18
C ARG A 38 21.33 22.05 12.49
N ARG A 39 21.85 20.82 12.46
CA ARG A 39 21.13 19.63 11.99
C ARG A 39 20.73 18.75 13.17
N TRP A 40 19.65 18.00 12.99
CA TRP A 40 19.26 16.96 13.92
C TRP A 40 20.02 15.68 13.61
N SER A 41 20.53 15.01 14.63
CA SER A 41 21.05 13.64 14.49
C SER A 41 19.96 12.67 14.01
N GLY A 42 20.38 11.57 13.40
CA GLY A 42 19.47 10.50 12.97
C GLY A 42 18.48 10.92 11.87
N SER A 43 17.48 10.06 11.66
CA SER A 43 16.47 10.23 10.61
C SER A 43 15.09 10.54 11.20
N ALA A 44 14.25 11.21 10.40
CA ALA A 44 12.87 11.48 10.77
C ALA A 44 12.09 10.17 10.95
N ILE A 45 11.21 10.12 11.95
CA ILE A 45 10.35 8.97 12.19
C ILE A 45 9.33 8.82 11.06
N ARG A 46 9.11 7.59 10.60
CA ARG A 46 8.00 7.22 9.71
C ARG A 46 7.02 6.36 10.49
N CYS A 47 5.75 6.74 10.41
CA CYS A 47 4.67 6.12 11.14
C CYS A 47 3.66 5.53 10.16
N CYS A 48 3.34 4.25 10.32
CA CYS A 48 2.25 3.60 9.60
C CYS A 48 1.11 3.26 10.54
N PRO A 49 -0.14 3.20 10.05
CA PRO A 49 -1.24 2.65 10.81
C PRO A 49 -0.87 1.24 11.32
N ASN A 50 -1.39 0.85 12.48
CA ASN A 50 -1.10 -0.46 13.04
C ASN A 50 -1.49 -1.59 12.08
N GLY A 51 -0.57 -2.52 11.86
CA GLY A 51 -0.75 -3.62 10.91
C GLY A 51 -0.42 -3.28 9.45
N TYR A 52 0.09 -2.08 9.15
CA TYR A 52 0.63 -1.75 7.84
C TYR A 52 2.15 -1.75 7.83
N GLU A 53 2.75 -2.22 6.74
CA GLU A 53 4.19 -2.23 6.53
C GLU A 53 4.60 -1.10 5.59
N TYR A 54 5.66 -0.36 5.96
CA TYR A 54 6.16 0.76 5.17
C TYR A 54 7.11 0.27 4.06
N TYR A 55 6.95 0.80 2.84
CA TYR A 55 7.87 0.53 1.74
C TYR A 55 8.55 1.82 1.26
N GLN A 56 9.83 1.98 1.64
CA GLN A 56 10.64 3.17 1.39
C GLN A 56 10.56 3.74 -0.04
N PRO A 57 10.72 2.92 -1.11
CA PRO A 57 10.72 3.47 -2.47
C PRO A 57 9.41 4.18 -2.84
N SER A 58 8.28 3.66 -2.37
CA SER A 58 6.96 4.23 -2.66
C SER A 58 6.52 5.31 -1.67
N ARG A 59 7.05 5.28 -0.44
CA ARG A 59 6.59 6.09 0.70
C ARG A 59 5.14 5.85 1.12
N PHE A 60 4.60 4.68 0.81
CA PHE A 60 3.30 4.21 1.29
C PHE A 60 3.46 3.15 2.36
N CYS A 61 2.41 3.03 3.18
CA CYS A 61 2.16 1.92 4.08
C CYS A 61 1.21 0.94 3.40
N TYR A 62 1.42 -0.37 3.56
CA TYR A 62 0.59 -1.40 2.93
C TYR A 62 0.12 -2.46 3.92
N LYS A 63 -1.08 -2.97 3.74
CA LYS A 63 -1.65 -4.05 4.57
C LYS A 63 -2.38 -5.04 3.68
N ALA A 64 -1.98 -6.30 3.77
CA ALA A 64 -2.71 -7.40 3.16
C ALA A 64 -3.77 -7.94 4.14
N PHE A 65 -5.02 -7.94 3.70
CA PHE A 65 -6.14 -8.51 4.42
C PHE A 65 -6.19 -10.02 4.15
N ASN A 66 -5.44 -10.75 4.96
CA ASN A 66 -5.03 -12.13 4.70
C ASN A 66 -6.03 -13.20 5.19
N GLN A 67 -7.09 -12.82 5.92
CA GLN A 67 -8.02 -13.78 6.52
C GLN A 67 -9.18 -14.11 5.58
N GLU A 68 -9.76 -15.31 5.70
CA GLU A 68 -10.94 -15.69 4.90
C GLU A 68 -12.17 -14.81 5.20
N ILE A 69 -12.27 -14.31 6.43
CA ILE A 69 -13.33 -13.36 6.82
C ILE A 69 -13.18 -12.00 6.14
N ASP A 70 -11.99 -11.67 5.65
CA ASP A 70 -11.75 -10.41 4.96
C ASP A 70 -12.18 -10.46 3.49
N ARG A 71 -12.45 -11.64 2.93
CA ARG A 71 -12.71 -11.77 1.49
C ARG A 71 -13.91 -10.93 1.06
N SER A 72 -13.70 -10.13 0.02
CA SER A 72 -14.64 -9.12 -0.44
C SER A 72 -14.67 -9.07 -1.97
N ASN A 73 -15.77 -8.59 -2.53
CA ASN A 73 -15.77 -8.16 -3.93
C ASN A 73 -14.91 -6.89 -4.07
N TYR A 74 -14.60 -6.50 -5.31
CA TYR A 74 -13.69 -5.38 -5.56
C TYR A 74 -14.16 -4.06 -4.93
N ASN A 75 -15.47 -3.78 -5.00
CA ASN A 75 -16.04 -2.54 -4.46
C ASN A 75 -15.94 -2.50 -2.92
N ASP A 76 -16.26 -3.59 -2.25
CA ASP A 76 -16.22 -3.69 -0.79
C ASP A 76 -14.76 -3.67 -0.27
N ALA A 77 -13.85 -4.29 -1.01
CA ALA A 77 -12.41 -4.20 -0.75
C ALA A 77 -11.90 -2.74 -0.87
N ALA A 78 -12.29 -2.05 -1.96
CA ALA A 78 -11.96 -0.64 -2.15
C ALA A 78 -12.57 0.26 -1.06
N ALA A 79 -13.82 0.01 -0.65
CA ALA A 79 -14.48 0.73 0.43
C ALA A 79 -13.77 0.49 1.78
N THR A 80 -13.29 -0.72 2.03
CA THR A 80 -12.50 -1.04 3.23
C THR A 80 -11.20 -0.24 3.24
N CYS A 81 -10.45 -0.22 2.13
CA CYS A 81 -9.24 0.58 2.04
C CYS A 81 -9.51 2.09 2.19
N ALA A 82 -10.62 2.60 1.65
CA ALA A 82 -11.03 3.98 1.83
C ALA A 82 -11.34 4.30 3.30
N SER A 83 -11.98 3.39 4.03
CA SER A 83 -12.26 3.53 5.47
C SER A 83 -10.99 3.53 6.32
N GLU A 84 -9.94 2.87 5.84
CA GLU A 84 -8.59 2.87 6.44
C GLU A 84 -7.75 4.10 6.02
N GLY A 85 -8.33 5.04 5.27
CA GLY A 85 -7.69 6.29 4.84
C GLY A 85 -6.84 6.16 3.58
N GLY A 86 -7.07 5.13 2.77
CA GLY A 86 -6.25 4.79 1.62
C GLY A 86 -7.04 4.31 0.41
N THR A 87 -6.38 3.51 -0.43
CA THR A 87 -6.95 2.87 -1.62
C THR A 87 -6.55 1.40 -1.66
N LEU A 88 -7.13 0.61 -2.57
CA LEU A 88 -6.49 -0.64 -2.97
C LEU A 88 -5.05 -0.34 -3.43
N ALA A 89 -4.13 -1.27 -3.12
CA ALA A 89 -2.71 -1.13 -3.40
C ALA A 89 -2.44 -1.16 -4.91
N MET A 90 -1.51 -0.36 -5.39
CA MET A 90 -1.20 -0.20 -6.82
C MET A 90 0.21 -0.71 -7.09
N PRO A 91 0.40 -1.97 -7.56
CA PRO A 91 1.70 -2.52 -7.95
C PRO A 91 2.23 -1.86 -9.23
N SER A 92 2.53 -0.57 -9.14
CA SER A 92 2.83 0.31 -10.27
C SER A 92 4.26 0.16 -10.83
N ASP A 93 5.12 -0.57 -10.13
CA ASP A 93 6.43 -0.99 -10.60
C ASP A 93 6.81 -2.38 -10.06
N ALA A 94 7.92 -2.93 -10.57
CA ALA A 94 8.40 -4.26 -10.20
C ALA A 94 8.74 -4.40 -8.71
N GLY A 95 9.24 -3.33 -8.08
CA GLY A 95 9.61 -3.31 -6.67
C GLY A 95 8.37 -3.33 -5.78
N ILE A 96 7.37 -2.50 -6.08
CA ILE A 96 6.09 -2.51 -5.37
C ILE A 96 5.39 -3.85 -5.59
N ASN A 97 5.32 -4.36 -6.82
CA ASN A 97 4.72 -5.67 -7.10
C ASN A 97 5.35 -6.79 -6.25
N ALA A 98 6.68 -6.87 -6.22
CA ALA A 98 7.39 -7.86 -5.41
C ALA A 98 7.14 -7.66 -3.90
N PHE A 99 7.07 -6.42 -3.43
CA PHE A 99 6.75 -6.12 -2.05
C PHE A 99 5.33 -6.55 -1.66
N LEU A 100 4.32 -6.27 -2.50
CA LEU A 100 2.95 -6.71 -2.24
C LEU A 100 2.84 -8.25 -2.18
N LEU A 101 3.55 -8.96 -3.06
CA LEU A 101 3.64 -10.42 -3.03
C LEU A 101 4.30 -10.95 -1.74
N SER A 102 5.17 -10.17 -1.09
CA SER A 102 5.75 -10.55 0.20
C SER A 102 4.78 -10.38 1.39
N LEU A 103 3.72 -9.58 1.22
CA LEU A 103 2.70 -9.32 2.25
C LEU A 103 1.54 -10.31 2.21
N LYS A 104 1.23 -10.87 1.03
CA LYS A 104 0.11 -11.80 0.85
C LYS A 104 0.39 -13.18 1.44
N ASN A 105 -0.68 -13.90 1.75
CA ASN A 105 -0.64 -15.34 1.97
C ASN A 105 -1.18 -16.11 0.75
N ALA A 106 -1.79 -17.28 0.98
CA ALA A 106 -2.36 -18.11 -0.07
C ALA A 106 -3.68 -17.54 -0.63
N GLY A 107 -3.91 -17.80 -1.93
CA GLY A 107 -5.11 -17.39 -2.66
C GLY A 107 -4.92 -16.10 -3.45
N ASP A 108 -6.01 -15.69 -4.10
CA ASP A 108 -6.09 -14.51 -4.95
C ASP A 108 -6.33 -13.23 -4.16
N PHE A 109 -5.78 -12.12 -4.67
CA PHE A 109 -5.84 -10.81 -4.01
C PHE A 109 -6.20 -9.71 -4.98
N TRP A 110 -7.25 -8.94 -4.67
CA TRP A 110 -7.52 -7.68 -5.33
C TRP A 110 -6.42 -6.66 -5.08
N PHE A 111 -6.12 -5.90 -6.13
CA PHE A 111 -5.31 -4.70 -6.08
C PHE A 111 -5.97 -3.60 -6.92
N GLY A 112 -5.49 -2.37 -6.79
CA GLY A 112 -6.16 -1.16 -7.25
C GLY A 112 -5.98 -0.87 -8.73
N LEU A 113 -6.34 -1.81 -9.61
CA LEU A 113 -6.36 -1.64 -11.07
C LEU A 113 -7.67 -2.19 -11.64
N SER A 114 -8.29 -1.43 -12.54
CA SER A 114 -9.55 -1.81 -13.20
C SER A 114 -9.73 -1.02 -14.49
N ASP A 115 -10.49 -1.54 -15.44
CA ASP A 115 -10.90 -0.85 -16.68
C ASP A 115 -12.42 -0.65 -16.80
N ARG A 116 -13.16 -0.83 -15.70
CA ARG A 116 -14.60 -0.50 -15.52
C ARG A 116 -15.09 0.82 -16.13
N GLY A 117 -14.20 1.79 -16.30
CA GLY A 117 -14.53 3.09 -16.90
C GLY A 117 -14.55 3.06 -18.43
N GLN A 118 -13.78 2.16 -19.05
CA GLN A 118 -13.66 1.95 -20.49
C GLN A 118 -12.89 0.64 -20.75
N GLU A 119 -13.57 -0.33 -21.36
CA GLU A 119 -13.01 -1.63 -21.77
C GLU A 119 -11.64 -1.50 -22.47
N GLY A 120 -10.67 -2.30 -22.03
CA GLY A 120 -9.29 -2.31 -22.52
C GLY A 120 -8.44 -1.12 -22.05
N ARG A 121 -8.97 -0.23 -21.20
CA ARG A 121 -8.25 0.92 -20.62
C ARG A 121 -8.17 0.80 -19.10
N PHE A 122 -7.18 0.06 -18.63
CA PHE A 122 -6.90 -0.08 -17.22
C PHE A 122 -6.40 1.22 -16.57
N VAL A 123 -6.97 1.53 -15.41
CA VAL A 123 -6.71 2.72 -14.60
C VAL A 123 -6.47 2.31 -13.16
N TRP A 124 -5.44 2.86 -12.55
CA TRP A 124 -5.12 2.67 -11.15
C TRP A 124 -6.15 3.34 -10.24
N ALA A 125 -6.27 2.90 -8.98
CA ALA A 125 -7.24 3.42 -8.00
C ALA A 125 -7.10 4.94 -7.72
N ASN A 126 -5.97 5.55 -8.08
CA ASN A 126 -5.76 7.01 -8.00
C ASN A 126 -6.16 7.78 -9.28
N GLY A 127 -6.74 7.10 -10.28
CA GLY A 127 -7.17 7.67 -11.56
C GLY A 127 -6.07 7.76 -12.63
N VAL A 128 -4.85 7.32 -12.34
CA VAL A 128 -3.76 7.33 -13.32
C VAL A 128 -3.89 6.12 -14.25
N PRO A 129 -3.86 6.28 -15.58
CA PRO A 129 -3.87 5.14 -16.51
C PRO A 129 -2.68 4.20 -16.30
N LEU A 130 -2.87 2.92 -16.62
CA LEU A 130 -1.78 1.94 -16.60
C LEU A 130 -0.63 2.39 -17.52
N GLY A 131 0.59 2.37 -16.97
CA GLY A 131 1.80 2.70 -17.71
C GLY A 131 2.37 1.49 -18.47
N HIS A 132 3.69 1.50 -18.70
CA HIS A 132 4.37 0.40 -19.40
C HIS A 132 4.57 -0.84 -18.53
N PHE A 133 4.77 -0.67 -17.22
CA PHE A 133 4.95 -1.79 -16.32
C PHE A 133 3.63 -2.53 -16.13
N ASN A 134 3.66 -3.83 -16.34
CA ASN A 134 2.59 -4.74 -15.98
C ASN A 134 3.16 -6.12 -15.62
N HIS A 135 2.35 -6.93 -14.95
CA HIS A 135 2.68 -8.31 -14.60
C HIS A 135 1.57 -9.29 -14.97
N TRP A 136 0.85 -9.01 -16.07
CA TRP A 136 -0.20 -9.87 -16.62
C TRP A 136 0.28 -11.31 -16.83
N ALA A 137 -0.60 -12.27 -16.58
CA ALA A 137 -0.37 -13.65 -16.98
C ALA A 137 -0.34 -13.75 -18.51
N PRO A 138 0.28 -14.80 -19.08
CA PRO A 138 0.20 -15.02 -20.51
C PRO A 138 -1.27 -15.03 -20.96
N GLU A 139 -1.57 -14.28 -22.02
CA GLU A 139 -2.91 -14.10 -22.59
C GLU A 139 -3.81 -13.08 -21.86
N GLU A 140 -3.39 -12.52 -20.73
CA GLU A 140 -4.15 -11.48 -20.00
C GLU A 140 -3.71 -10.04 -20.35
N PRO A 141 -4.60 -9.05 -20.18
CA PRO A 141 -6.03 -9.19 -19.85
C PRO A 141 -6.86 -9.64 -21.04
N ASN A 142 -7.83 -10.53 -20.83
CA ASN A 142 -8.55 -11.20 -21.92
C ASN A 142 -10.06 -10.89 -21.99
N ASP A 143 -10.61 -10.18 -20.98
CA ASP A 143 -12.03 -9.88 -20.84
C ASP A 143 -12.93 -11.14 -21.02
N HIS A 144 -12.68 -12.19 -20.23
CA HIS A 144 -13.33 -13.48 -20.43
C HIS A 144 -14.85 -13.34 -20.30
N ASP A 145 -15.59 -13.75 -21.33
CA ASP A 145 -17.06 -13.61 -21.43
C ASP A 145 -17.60 -12.15 -21.36
N GLY A 146 -16.75 -11.12 -21.45
CA GLY A 146 -17.17 -9.72 -21.61
C GLY A 146 -17.61 -9.00 -20.32
N GLY A 147 -16.80 -9.04 -19.27
CA GLY A 147 -17.06 -8.32 -18.01
C GLY A 147 -16.00 -8.48 -16.92
N GLU A 148 -14.77 -8.82 -17.29
CA GLU A 148 -13.69 -9.03 -16.33
C GLU A 148 -12.95 -7.73 -15.97
N ASP A 149 -13.66 -6.75 -15.40
CA ASP A 149 -13.10 -5.38 -15.36
C ASP A 149 -12.11 -5.07 -14.20
N CYS A 150 -11.77 -6.06 -13.35
CA CYS A 150 -11.04 -5.84 -12.10
C CYS A 150 -9.79 -6.73 -11.98
N ALA A 151 -8.63 -6.14 -11.70
CA ALA A 151 -7.38 -6.90 -11.67
C ALA A 151 -7.08 -7.52 -10.29
N HIS A 152 -6.62 -8.77 -10.30
CA HIS A 152 -6.15 -9.49 -9.12
C HIS A 152 -4.83 -10.22 -9.35
N TYR A 153 -4.16 -10.57 -8.25
CA TYR A 153 -3.12 -11.59 -8.24
C TYR A 153 -3.76 -12.97 -8.40
N TRP A 154 -3.33 -13.72 -9.40
CA TRP A 154 -3.86 -15.05 -9.71
C TRP A 154 -2.89 -16.15 -9.26
N VAL A 155 -3.24 -16.83 -8.17
CA VAL A 155 -2.36 -17.80 -7.51
C VAL A 155 -2.00 -18.97 -8.43
N ASP A 156 -2.94 -19.43 -9.25
CA ASP A 156 -2.72 -20.58 -10.15
C ASP A 156 -1.77 -20.26 -11.32
N LYS A 157 -1.49 -18.98 -11.59
CA LYS A 157 -0.48 -18.53 -12.57
C LYS A 157 0.77 -17.93 -11.93
N GLY A 158 1.05 -18.31 -10.68
CA GLY A 158 2.24 -17.86 -9.96
C GLY A 158 2.17 -16.39 -9.55
N ASP A 159 0.98 -15.95 -9.12
CA ASP A 159 0.67 -14.58 -8.71
C ASP A 159 0.96 -13.54 -9.82
N ARG A 160 0.79 -13.94 -11.08
CA ARG A 160 0.66 -12.99 -12.19
C ARG A 160 -0.73 -12.36 -12.19
N TRP A 161 -0.87 -11.22 -12.85
CA TRP A 161 -2.12 -10.48 -12.86
C TRP A 161 -3.13 -11.12 -13.81
N ASN A 162 -4.38 -11.08 -13.41
CA ASN A 162 -5.54 -11.47 -14.20
C ASN A 162 -6.62 -10.41 -14.01
N ASP A 163 -7.35 -10.10 -15.07
CA ASP A 163 -8.60 -9.34 -15.02
C ASP A 163 -9.74 -10.33 -14.72
N ASN A 164 -10.67 -9.98 -13.84
CA ASN A 164 -11.73 -10.88 -13.41
C ASN A 164 -12.99 -10.11 -13.06
N PHE A 165 -14.13 -10.80 -13.04
CA PHE A 165 -15.41 -10.22 -12.63
C PHE A 165 -15.28 -9.58 -11.25
N CYS A 166 -15.59 -8.29 -11.18
CA CYS A 166 -15.44 -7.49 -9.96
C CYS A 166 -16.29 -8.00 -8.77
N ASP A 167 -17.28 -8.86 -9.01
CA ASP A 167 -18.17 -9.44 -8.00
C ASP A 167 -17.57 -10.65 -7.27
N LYS A 168 -16.43 -11.20 -7.75
CA LYS A 168 -15.75 -12.31 -7.08
C LYS A 168 -15.27 -11.90 -5.70
N SER A 169 -15.54 -12.75 -4.72
CA SER A 169 -15.04 -12.56 -3.35
C SER A 169 -13.62 -13.12 -3.24
N MET A 170 -12.65 -12.27 -2.91
CA MET A 170 -11.25 -12.66 -2.63
C MET A 170 -10.59 -11.71 -1.63
N LYS A 171 -9.36 -12.03 -1.22
CA LYS A 171 -8.60 -11.18 -0.30
C LYS A 171 -8.14 -9.91 -1.02
N PHE A 172 -7.55 -8.96 -0.31
CA PHE A 172 -7.11 -7.70 -0.94
C PHE A 172 -5.98 -7.04 -0.18
N ILE A 173 -5.34 -6.06 -0.82
CA ILE A 173 -4.24 -5.30 -0.24
C ILE A 173 -4.59 -3.81 -0.31
N CYS A 174 -4.48 -3.12 0.81
CA CYS A 174 -4.64 -1.66 0.89
C CYS A 174 -3.28 -0.95 0.90
N GLN A 175 -3.28 0.31 0.46
CA GLN A 175 -2.18 1.25 0.65
C GLN A 175 -2.65 2.58 1.23
N VAL A 176 -1.83 3.20 2.08
CA VAL A 176 -2.09 4.51 2.71
C VAL A 176 -0.85 5.39 2.55
N ALA A 177 -1.03 6.65 2.17
CA ALA A 177 0.07 7.61 2.05
C ALA A 177 0.60 8.03 3.42
N THR A 178 1.93 8.27 3.51
CA THR A 178 2.61 8.75 4.74
C THR A 178 2.99 10.22 4.72
#